data_AF-A0A957KLG0-F1
#
_entry.id   AF-A0A957KLG0-F1
#
_cell.length_a   1.000
_cell.length_b   1.000
_cell.length_c   1.000
_cell.angle_alpha   90.00
_cell.angle_beta   90.00
_cell.angle_gamma   90.00
#
_symmetry.space_group_name_H-M   'P 1'
#
loop_
_entity.id
_entity.type
_entity.pdbx_description
1 polymer ?
#
loop_
_entity_poly.entity_id
_entity_poly.type
_entity_poly.pdbx_seq_one_letter_code
_entity_poly.pdbx_strand_id
1 'polypeptide(L)'
;IVPIPEQAPPVAARWQAAGFATTAWAADILHQDATMLAHCQAQIQHHGLDALLLDYVGYPADAVANLRHNIPIPLLDLGDLALRATASLIVKNLATD
;
A
#
# COMPACT_ATOMS: atom_id res chain seq x y z
N ILE A 1 4.46 -2.07 1.03
CA ILE A 1 4.43 -3.02 2.17
C ILE A 1 3.72 -4.28 1.75
N VAL A 2 4.31 -5.43 2.09
CA VAL A 2 3.73 -6.78 1.94
C VAL A 2 3.74 -7.49 3.31
N PRO A 3 2.92 -8.53 3.53
CA PRO A 3 2.91 -9.23 4.82
C PRO A 3 4.12 -10.15 5.02
N ILE A 4 4.73 -10.65 3.94
CA ILE A 4 5.75 -11.72 3.99
C ILE A 4 7.04 -11.25 3.28
N PRO A 5 8.23 -11.37 3.90
CA PRO A 5 9.51 -10.89 3.33
C PRO A 5 9.79 -11.36 1.90
N GLU A 6 9.49 -12.61 1.59
CA GLU A 6 9.73 -13.24 0.29
C GLU A 6 8.88 -12.61 -0.83
N GLN A 7 7.80 -11.90 -0.50
CA GLN A 7 6.97 -11.20 -1.47
C GLN A 7 7.54 -9.84 -1.87
N ALA A 8 8.44 -9.26 -1.07
CA ALA A 8 8.93 -7.90 -1.32
C ALA A 8 9.70 -7.79 -2.65
N PRO A 9 10.68 -8.67 -2.97
CA PRO A 9 11.40 -8.58 -4.25
C PRO A 9 10.49 -8.68 -5.50
N PRO A 10 9.60 -9.69 -5.64
CA PRO A 10 8.74 -9.77 -6.82
C PRO A 10 7.71 -8.64 -6.90
N VAL A 11 7.22 -8.13 -5.76
CA VAL A 11 6.32 -6.96 -5.73
C VAL A 11 7.04 -5.69 -6.20
N ALA A 12 8.27 -5.44 -5.72
CA ALA A 12 9.07 -4.31 -6.19
C ALA A 12 9.28 -4.37 -7.71
N ALA A 13 9.68 -5.54 -8.23
CA ALA A 13 9.89 -5.74 -9.66
C ALA A 13 8.61 -5.47 -10.48
N ARG A 14 7.45 -5.90 -10.00
CA ARG A 14 6.16 -5.66 -10.67
C ARG A 14 5.82 -4.18 -10.79
N TRP A 15 5.97 -3.40 -9.71
CA TRP A 15 5.68 -1.96 -9.75
C TRP A 15 6.72 -1.16 -10.54
N GLN A 16 7.98 -1.57 -10.48
CA GLN A 16 9.04 -1.00 -11.32
C GLN A 16 8.75 -1.25 -12.82
N ALA A 17 8.31 -2.45 -13.19
CA ALA A 17 7.90 -2.76 -14.56
C ALA A 17 6.68 -1.93 -15.02
N ALA A 18 5.83 -1.50 -14.07
CA ALA A 18 4.72 -0.57 -14.33
C ALA A 18 5.15 0.91 -14.38
N GLY A 19 6.44 1.21 -14.24
CA GLY A 19 7.00 2.55 -14.38
C GLY A 19 7.12 3.34 -13.07
N PHE A 20 6.90 2.71 -11.90
CA PHE A 20 7.03 3.38 -10.61
C PHE A 20 8.44 3.23 -10.03
N ALA A 21 8.98 4.32 -9.47
CA ALA A 21 10.15 4.23 -8.59
C ALA A 21 9.71 3.58 -7.28
N THR A 22 10.03 2.29 -7.10
CA THR A 22 9.48 1.49 -6.00
C THR A 22 10.57 0.78 -5.22
N THR A 23 10.44 0.84 -3.90
CA THR A 23 11.04 -0.09 -2.94
C THR A 23 9.91 -0.84 -2.23
N ALA A 24 10.17 -2.08 -1.84
CA ALA A 24 9.21 -2.90 -1.11
C ALA A 24 9.90 -3.56 0.08
N TRP A 25 9.17 -3.67 1.18
CA TRP A 25 9.58 -4.36 2.39
C TRP A 25 8.36 -5.02 3.03
N ALA A 26 8.64 -6.01 3.89
CA ALA A 26 7.61 -6.64 4.69
C ALA A 26 7.41 -5.90 6.00
N ALA A 27 6.15 -5.80 6.43
CA ALA A 27 5.82 -5.32 7.77
C ALA A 27 4.50 -5.95 8.21
N ASP A 28 4.42 -6.29 9.49
CA ASP A 28 3.18 -6.73 10.11
C ASP A 28 2.37 -5.50 10.54
N ILE A 29 1.46 -5.07 9.68
CA ILE A 29 0.59 -3.93 9.98
C ILE A 29 -0.53 -4.28 10.97
N LEU A 30 -0.67 -5.54 11.40
CA LEU A 30 -1.59 -5.90 12.48
C LEU A 30 -1.00 -5.55 13.85
N HIS A 31 0.32 -5.46 13.94
CA HIS A 31 1.07 -5.11 15.15
C HIS A 31 1.87 -3.82 14.94
N GLN A 32 1.16 -2.68 14.94
CA GLN A 32 1.73 -1.34 14.69
C GLN A 32 2.35 -0.73 15.96
N ASP A 33 3.33 -1.41 16.53
CA ASP A 33 4.09 -0.86 17.64
C ASP A 33 4.99 0.32 17.21
N ALA A 34 5.61 1.00 18.18
CA ALA A 34 6.50 2.12 17.90
C ALA A 34 7.68 1.73 16.99
N THR A 35 8.13 0.47 17.05
CA THR A 35 9.26 -0.03 16.25
C THR A 35 8.86 -0.15 14.79
N MET A 36 7.71 -0.75 14.51
CA MET A 36 7.16 -0.90 13.16
C MET A 36 6.90 0.47 12.52
N LEU A 37 6.30 1.39 13.27
CA LEU A 37 6.02 2.74 12.79
C LEU A 37 7.31 3.53 12.52
N ALA A 38 8.30 3.44 13.42
CA ALA A 38 9.61 4.06 13.22
C ALA A 38 10.33 3.48 12.00
N HIS A 39 10.22 2.16 11.77
CA HIS A 39 10.76 1.54 10.57
C HIS A 39 10.10 2.08 9.31
N CYS A 40 8.77 2.21 9.28
CA CYS A 40 8.06 2.81 8.15
C CYS A 40 8.52 4.25 7.90
N GLN A 41 8.64 5.07 8.96
CA GLN A 41 9.12 6.44 8.83
C GLN A 41 10.56 6.51 8.31
N ALA A 42 11.44 5.63 8.76
CA ALA A 42 12.81 5.54 8.27
C ALA A 42 12.84 5.17 6.78
N GLN A 43 12.02 4.22 6.33
CA GLN A 43 11.91 3.87 4.91
C GLN A 43 11.42 5.06 4.07
N ILE A 44 10.41 5.78 4.57
CA ILE A 44 9.85 6.97 3.91
C ILE A 44 10.92 8.06 3.74
N GLN A 45 11.66 8.37 4.80
CA GLN A 45 12.70 9.39 4.78
C GLN A 45 13.91 8.98 3.94
N HIS A 46 14.38 7.74 4.10
CA HIS A 46 15.57 7.26 3.42
C HIS A 46 15.39 7.20 1.89
N HIS A 47 14.20 6.80 1.44
CA HIS A 47 13.90 6.65 0.02
C HIS A 47 13.14 7.85 -0.59
N GLY A 48 12.74 8.83 0.21
CA GLY A 48 11.96 9.98 -0.25
C GLY A 48 10.60 9.56 -0.84
N LEU A 49 9.86 8.71 -0.13
CA LEU A 49 8.61 8.13 -0.65
C LEU A 49 7.47 9.15 -0.69
N ASP A 50 6.81 9.27 -1.84
CA ASP A 50 5.63 10.13 -2.01
C ASP A 50 4.32 9.47 -1.53
N ALA A 51 4.28 8.13 -1.49
CA ALA A 51 3.14 7.36 -1.03
C ALA A 51 3.57 5.99 -0.48
N LEU A 52 2.71 5.42 0.37
CA LEU A 52 2.84 4.06 0.87
C LEU A 52 1.73 3.19 0.29
N LEU A 53 2.07 2.06 -0.32
CA LEU A 53 1.08 1.08 -0.79
C LEU A 53 1.09 -0.17 0.10
N LEU A 54 -0.09 -0.58 0.55
CA LEU A 54 -0.34 -1.91 1.10
C LEU A 54 -0.65 -2.86 -0.06
N ASP A 55 0.36 -3.59 -0.53
CA ASP A 55 0.24 -4.52 -1.65
C ASP A 55 -0.18 -5.91 -1.15
N TYR A 56 -1.36 -5.94 -0.55
CA TYR A 56 -2.00 -7.15 -0.05
C TYR A 56 -3.50 -6.86 0.12
N VAL A 57 -4.32 -7.81 -0.30
CA VAL A 57 -5.76 -7.77 -0.09
C VAL A 57 -6.08 -8.62 1.12
N GLY A 58 -6.73 -8.04 2.12
CA GLY A 58 -7.20 -8.77 3.30
C GLY A 58 -6.83 -8.16 4.65
N TYR A 59 -6.17 -6.99 4.68
CA TYR A 59 -5.97 -6.29 5.95
C TYR A 59 -7.30 -5.80 6.54
N PRO A 60 -7.50 -5.93 7.86
CA PRO A 60 -8.64 -5.33 8.55
C PRO A 60 -8.69 -3.81 8.36
N ALA A 61 -9.88 -3.26 8.17
CA ALA A 61 -10.06 -1.84 7.85
C ALA A 61 -9.59 -0.91 8.97
N ASP A 62 -9.71 -1.34 10.23
CA ASP A 62 -9.22 -0.63 11.41
C ASP A 62 -7.68 -0.58 11.44
N ALA A 63 -6.99 -1.66 11.09
CA ALA A 63 -5.54 -1.67 10.96
C ALA A 63 -5.07 -0.70 9.86
N VAL A 64 -5.73 -0.70 8.70
CA VAL A 64 -5.43 0.23 7.60
C VAL A 64 -5.68 1.68 8.02
N ALA A 65 -6.79 1.95 8.70
CA ALA A 65 -7.13 3.29 9.19
C ALA A 65 -6.13 3.79 10.24
N ASN A 66 -5.73 2.92 11.18
CA ASN A 66 -4.73 3.25 12.19
C ASN A 66 -3.38 3.57 11.54
N LEU A 67 -2.92 2.77 10.58
CA LEU A 67 -1.64 3.02 9.91
C LEU A 67 -1.70 4.33 9.12
N ARG A 68 -2.82 4.60 8.43
CA ARG A 68 -3.05 5.85 7.69
C ARG A 68 -2.99 7.07 8.61
N HIS A 69 -3.46 6.97 9.86
CA HIS A 69 -3.40 8.06 10.83
C HIS A 69 -1.96 8.36 11.31
N ASN A 70 -1.10 7.35 11.35
CA ASN A 70 0.24 7.43 11.95
C ASN A 70 1.38 7.64 10.93
N ILE A 71 1.10 7.57 9.64
CA ILE A 71 2.09 7.72 8.57
C ILE A 71 2.00 9.11 7.93
N PRO A 72 3.13 9.81 7.71
CA PRO A 72 3.11 11.21 7.25
C PRO A 72 2.80 11.40 5.76
N ILE A 73 2.65 10.31 5.01
CA ILE A 73 2.41 10.33 3.55
C ILE A 73 1.12 9.59 3.20
N PRO A 74 0.51 9.84 2.04
CA PRO A 74 -0.66 9.11 1.58
C PRO A 74 -0.47 7.59 1.64
N LEU A 75 -1.40 6.91 2.31
CA LEU A 75 -1.48 5.45 2.33
C LEU A 75 -2.56 4.97 1.36
N LEU A 76 -2.15 4.10 0.46
CA LEU A 76 -2.98 3.41 -0.52
C LEU A 76 -3.20 1.96 -0.08
N ASP A 77 -4.44 1.51 -0.08
CA ASP A 77 -4.83 0.13 0.16
C ASP A 77 -5.20 -0.51 -1.18
N LEU A 78 -4.50 -1.56 -1.58
CA LEU A 78 -4.76 -2.24 -2.86
C LEU A 78 -6.18 -2.82 -2.91
N GLY A 79 -6.73 -3.29 -1.79
CA GLY A 79 -8.10 -3.79 -1.72
C GLY A 79 -9.12 -2.70 -2.05
N ASP A 80 -9.02 -1.56 -1.38
CA ASP A 80 -9.87 -0.38 -1.66
C ASP A 80 -9.69 0.14 -3.09
N LEU A 81 -8.44 0.23 -3.57
CA LEU A 81 -8.16 0.66 -4.94
C LEU A 81 -8.80 -0.25 -5.99
N ALA A 82 -8.72 -1.57 -5.79
CA ALA A 82 -9.34 -2.53 -6.70
C ALA A 82 -10.86 -2.34 -6.76
N LEU A 83 -11.53 -2.19 -5.60
CA LEU A 83 -12.96 -1.95 -5.53
C LEU A 83 -13.38 -0.65 -6.23
N ARG A 84 -12.64 0.44 -5.99
CA ARG A 84 -12.90 1.74 -6.63
C ARG A 84 -12.69 1.69 -8.13
N ALA A 85 -11.62 1.03 -8.59
CA ALA A 85 -11.36 0.86 -10.01
C ALA A 85 -12.49 0.07 -10.69
N THR A 86 -12.92 -1.05 -10.10
CA THR A 86 -14.05 -1.85 -10.61
C THR A 86 -15.35 -1.05 -10.65
N ALA A 87 -15.69 -0.35 -9.56
CA ALA A 87 -16.89 0.50 -9.53
C ALA A 87 -16.85 1.59 -10.61
N SER A 88 -15.70 2.22 -10.82
CA SER A 88 -15.52 3.27 -11.83
C SER A 88 -15.69 2.74 -13.25
N LEU A 89 -15.20 1.53 -13.53
CA LEU A 89 -15.38 0.88 -14.83
C LEU A 89 -16.85 0.52 -15.09
N ILE A 90 -17.58 0.04 -14.08
CA ILE A 90 -19.01 -0.28 -14.22
C ILE A 90 -19.82 1.00 -14.52
N VAL A 91 -19.61 2.06 -13.75
CA VAL A 91 -20.32 3.34 -13.95
C VAL A 91 -20.03 3.92 -15.33
N LYS A 92 -18.76 3.87 -15.77
CA LYS A 92 -18.38 4.35 -17.10
C LYS A 92 -19.11 3.61 -18.22
N ASN A 93 -19.27 2.29 -18.10
CA ASN A 93 -19.95 1.49 -19.11
C ASN A 93 -21.48 1.73 -19.11
N LEU A 94 -22.09 2.00 -17.96
CA LEU A 94 -23.52 2.32 -17.85
C LEU A 94 -23.86 3.74 -18.32
N ALA A 95 -22.89 4.66 -18.36
CA ALA A 95 -23.08 6.03 -18.82
C ALA A 95 -22.86 6.21 -20.34
N THR A 96 -22.48 5.14 -21.05
CA THR A 96 -22.23 5.14 -22.50
C THR A 96 -23.32 4.44 -23.32
N ASP A 97 -24.40 3.99 -22.68
CA ASP A 97 -25.62 3.45 -23.30
C ASP A 97 -26.79 4.46 -23.19
#